data_AF-A0A6A7MK40-F1
#
_entry.id   AF-A0A6A7MK40-F1
#
_cell.length_a   1.000
_cell.length_b   1.000
_cell.length_c   1.000
_cell.angle_alpha   90.00
_cell.angle_beta   90.00
_cell.angle_gamma   90.00
#
_symmetry.space_group_name_H-M   'P 1'
#
loop_
_entity.id
_entity.type
_entity.pdbx_description
1 polymer ?
#
loop_
_entity_poly.entity_id
_entity_poly.type
_entity_poly.pdbx_seq_one_letter_code
_entity_poly.pdbx_strand_id
1 'polypeptide(L)'
;MTVQRLVALLNGRAIGEVRRDPHNRLTFAYDVDWKTDRHAMPLSLSLPLSHTEHASDAIEAFIWGLLPDNELVLERWAKSFHVSARNPFALIANVGEDCAGAVQFVQPERLSELLTGPQPPVQWLSEAEVSARLRVLRQDQAAWRLPRDTGQFSLAGAQAKDAFKNN
;
A
#
# COMPACT_ATOMS: atom_id res chain seq x y z
N MET A 1 -17.05 -9.31 -17.33
CA MET A 1 -16.69 -8.39 -16.23
C MET A 1 -15.57 -9.06 -15.44
N THR A 2 -14.41 -8.42 -15.35
CA THR A 2 -13.21 -9.04 -14.77
C THR A 2 -13.14 -8.73 -13.29
N VAL A 3 -13.00 -9.76 -12.45
CA VAL A 3 -12.69 -9.60 -11.02
C VAL A 3 -11.29 -9.01 -10.90
N GLN A 4 -11.15 -7.91 -10.18
CA GLN A 4 -9.83 -7.33 -9.88
C GLN A 4 -9.31 -7.94 -8.59
N ARG A 5 -7.99 -8.11 -8.49
CA ARG A 5 -7.37 -8.69 -7.29
C ARG A 5 -6.02 -8.04 -6.99
N LEU A 6 -5.68 -8.02 -5.72
CA LEU A 6 -4.36 -7.65 -5.20
C LEU A 6 -3.88 -8.77 -4.27
N VAL A 7 -2.64 -9.18 -4.43
CA VAL A 7 -1.97 -10.12 -3.53
C VAL A 7 -1.46 -9.33 -2.33
N ALA A 8 -1.83 -9.76 -1.13
CA ALA A 8 -1.29 -9.22 0.11
C ALA A 8 0.01 -9.97 0.44
N LEU A 9 1.09 -9.21 0.63
CA LEU A 9 2.35 -9.72 1.14
C LEU A 9 2.54 -9.30 2.59
N LEU A 10 3.16 -10.16 3.38
CA LEU A 10 3.67 -9.85 4.70
C LEU A 10 5.12 -10.30 4.82
N ASN A 11 6.04 -9.36 5.07
CA ASN A 11 7.49 -9.59 5.09
C ASN A 11 7.98 -10.32 3.82
N GLY A 12 7.47 -9.91 2.65
CA GLY A 12 7.83 -10.51 1.36
C GLY A 12 7.23 -11.90 1.11
N ARG A 13 6.34 -12.41 1.96
CA ARG A 13 5.61 -13.68 1.73
C ARG A 13 4.18 -13.37 1.32
N ALA A 14 3.66 -14.04 0.30
CA ALA A 14 2.24 -13.98 -0.01
C ALA A 14 1.43 -14.63 1.12
N ILE A 15 0.42 -13.90 1.59
CA ILE A 15 -0.43 -14.34 2.71
C ILE A 15 -1.90 -14.51 2.32
N GLY A 16 -2.32 -13.98 1.17
CA GLY A 16 -3.71 -13.97 0.74
C GLY A 16 -3.98 -12.96 -0.36
N GLU A 17 -5.26 -12.80 -0.70
CA GLU A 17 -5.72 -11.93 -1.77
C GLU A 17 -6.89 -11.05 -1.34
N VAL A 18 -6.85 -9.78 -1.74
CA VAL A 18 -8.04 -8.90 -1.78
C VAL A 18 -8.65 -9.02 -3.16
N ARG A 19 -9.96 -9.32 -3.23
CA ARG A 19 -10.72 -9.40 -4.48
C ARG A 19 -11.78 -8.32 -4.50
N ARG A 20 -11.98 -7.71 -5.66
CA ARG A 20 -13.05 -6.74 -5.92
C ARG A 20 -13.99 -7.30 -6.98
N ASP A 21 -15.24 -7.48 -6.60
CA ASP A 21 -16.29 -7.96 -7.49
C ASP A 21 -16.79 -6.84 -8.45
N PRO A 22 -17.61 -7.17 -9.47
CA PRO A 22 -18.18 -6.17 -10.38
C PRO A 22 -19.10 -5.13 -9.72
N HIS A 23 -19.55 -5.37 -8.49
CA HIS A 23 -20.36 -4.46 -7.67
C HIS A 23 -19.51 -3.63 -6.70
N ASN A 24 -18.18 -3.63 -6.88
CA ASN A 24 -17.19 -2.95 -6.04
C ASN A 24 -17.09 -3.46 -4.60
N ARG A 25 -17.64 -4.63 -4.27
CA ARG A 25 -17.47 -5.22 -2.95
C ARG A 25 -16.09 -5.86 -2.86
N LEU A 26 -15.42 -5.59 -1.76
CA LEU A 26 -14.14 -6.20 -1.43
C LEU A 26 -14.36 -7.46 -0.59
N THR A 27 -13.53 -8.46 -0.84
CA THR A 27 -13.33 -9.60 0.06
C THR A 27 -11.83 -9.82 0.25
N PHE A 28 -11.44 -10.27 1.44
CA PHE A 28 -10.08 -10.69 1.70
C PHE A 28 -10.06 -12.13 2.20
N ALA A 29 -9.21 -12.95 1.62
CA ALA A 29 -9.03 -14.35 2.00
C ALA A 29 -7.53 -14.63 2.19
N TYR A 30 -7.19 -15.27 3.31
CA TYR A 30 -5.84 -15.79 3.51
C TYR A 30 -5.60 -17.03 2.67
N ASP A 31 -4.35 -17.20 2.22
CA ASP A 31 -3.91 -18.43 1.57
C ASP A 31 -3.93 -19.59 2.58
N VAL A 32 -4.30 -20.79 2.10
CA VAL A 32 -4.37 -21.99 2.94
C VAL A 32 -3.00 -22.30 3.56
N ASP A 33 -1.93 -22.12 2.78
CA ASP A 33 -0.56 -22.33 3.24
C ASP A 33 -0.16 -21.35 4.33
N TRP A 34 -0.63 -20.10 4.26
CA TRP A 34 -0.42 -19.12 5.33
C TRP A 34 -1.20 -19.51 6.59
N LYS A 35 -2.48 -19.88 6.47
CA LYS A 35 -3.31 -20.26 7.63
C LYS A 35 -2.78 -21.47 8.41
N THR A 36 -2.04 -22.35 7.75
CA THR A 36 -1.49 -23.57 8.36
C THR A 36 -0.05 -23.42 8.85
N ASP A 37 0.60 -22.29 8.56
CA ASP A 37 1.94 -21.97 9.08
C ASP A 37 1.86 -21.71 10.59
N ARG A 38 2.73 -22.37 11.36
CA ARG A 38 2.83 -22.17 12.82
C ARG A 38 3.25 -20.75 13.21
N HIS A 39 3.87 -20.02 12.28
CA HIS A 39 4.33 -18.65 12.45
C HIS A 39 3.40 -17.63 11.77
N ALA A 40 2.23 -18.08 11.30
CA ALA A 40 1.25 -17.21 10.70
C ALA A 40 0.81 -16.14 11.69
N MET A 41 0.77 -14.90 11.20
CA MET A 41 0.16 -13.79 11.92
C MET A 41 -0.97 -13.20 11.08
N PRO A 42 -2.03 -12.69 11.73
CA PRO A 42 -3.06 -11.97 11.00
C PRO A 42 -2.50 -10.65 10.46
N LEU A 43 -2.99 -10.24 9.29
CA LEU A 43 -2.74 -8.95 8.67
C LEU A 43 -3.17 -7.79 9.58
N SER A 44 -4.27 -7.98 10.32
CA SER A 44 -4.80 -7.05 11.31
C SER A 44 -5.59 -7.81 12.37
N LEU A 45 -5.71 -7.25 13.58
CA LEU A 45 -6.62 -7.78 14.61
C LEU A 45 -8.08 -7.78 14.15
N SER A 46 -8.45 -6.89 13.22
CA SER A 46 -9.77 -6.88 12.57
C SER A 46 -9.92 -7.91 11.43
N LEU A 47 -8.83 -8.59 11.05
CA LEU A 47 -8.78 -9.61 10.01
C LEU A 47 -8.16 -10.91 10.57
N PRO A 48 -8.79 -11.58 11.56
CA PRO A 48 -8.20 -12.75 12.20
C PRO A 48 -8.12 -13.99 11.30
N LEU A 49 -7.05 -14.78 11.45
CA LEU A 49 -6.80 -16.02 10.68
C LEU A 49 -7.90 -17.09 10.84
N SER A 50 -8.72 -17.00 11.88
CA SER A 50 -9.81 -17.96 12.16
C SER A 50 -10.93 -17.93 11.12
N HIS A 51 -11.06 -16.85 10.34
CA HIS A 51 -12.08 -16.73 9.31
C HIS A 51 -11.56 -17.23 7.95
N THR A 52 -12.46 -17.73 7.12
CA THR A 52 -12.13 -18.15 5.74
C THR A 52 -12.07 -16.96 4.80
N GLU A 53 -13.01 -16.03 4.95
CA GLU A 53 -13.06 -14.77 4.20
C GLU A 53 -13.50 -13.62 5.11
N HIS A 54 -13.03 -12.42 4.79
CA HIS A 54 -13.39 -11.16 5.44
C HIS A 54 -14.19 -10.29 4.47
N ALA A 55 -15.25 -9.67 4.99
CA ALA A 55 -16.15 -8.82 4.22
C ALA A 55 -15.57 -7.43 3.94
N SER A 56 -16.20 -6.72 2.99
CA SER A 56 -15.82 -5.39 2.50
C SER A 56 -15.44 -4.42 3.62
N ASP A 57 -16.33 -4.21 4.60
CA ASP A 57 -16.13 -3.20 5.64
C ASP A 57 -14.84 -3.40 6.42
N ALA A 58 -14.47 -4.65 6.71
CA ALA A 58 -13.27 -4.97 7.49
C ALA A 58 -11.98 -4.72 6.68
N ILE A 59 -11.95 -5.16 5.42
CA ILE A 59 -10.78 -4.97 4.56
C ILE A 59 -10.66 -3.53 4.09
N GLU A 60 -11.76 -2.85 3.81
CA GLU A 60 -11.77 -1.42 3.47
C GLU A 60 -11.26 -0.59 4.64
N ALA A 61 -11.73 -0.82 5.87
CA ALA A 61 -11.23 -0.12 7.06
C ALA A 61 -9.72 -0.35 7.26
N PHE A 62 -9.23 -1.57 7.02
CA PHE A 62 -7.80 -1.85 7.06
C PHE A 62 -7.02 -1.06 6.00
N ILE A 63 -7.46 -1.09 4.74
CA ILE A 63 -6.80 -0.36 3.64
C ILE A 63 -6.83 1.15 3.91
N TRP A 64 -7.95 1.70 4.38
CA TRP A 64 -8.04 3.11 4.75
C TRP A 64 -7.04 3.50 5.83
N GLY A 65 -6.80 2.63 6.82
CA GLY A 65 -5.78 2.84 7.84
C GLY A 65 -4.34 2.84 7.32
N LEU A 66 -4.10 2.41 6.08
CA LEU A 66 -2.80 2.49 5.40
C LEU A 66 -2.69 3.72 4.48
N LEU A 67 -3.81 4.34 4.12
CA LEU A 67 -3.84 5.49 3.23
C LEU A 67 -3.66 6.80 4.03
N PRO A 68 -3.23 7.89 3.38
CA PRO A 68 -3.17 9.20 4.01
C PRO A 68 -4.55 9.67 4.49
N ASP A 69 -4.63 10.22 5.71
CA ASP A 69 -5.86 10.82 6.23
C ASP A 69 -6.19 12.17 5.57
N ASN A 70 -5.22 12.80 4.89
CA ASN A 70 -5.39 14.11 4.27
C ASN A 70 -6.12 13.99 2.91
N GLU A 71 -7.35 14.48 2.85
CA GLU A 71 -8.19 14.44 1.64
C GLU A 71 -7.51 15.07 0.41
N LEU A 72 -6.74 16.16 0.57
CA LEU A 72 -6.02 16.80 -0.55
C LEU A 72 -4.92 15.90 -1.11
N VAL A 73 -4.27 15.08 -0.27
CA VAL A 73 -3.30 14.07 -0.73
C VAL A 73 -4.01 12.99 -1.54
N LEU A 74 -5.12 12.47 -1.00
CA LEU A 74 -5.92 11.45 -1.67
C LEU A 74 -6.47 11.93 -3.01
N GLU A 75 -6.95 13.18 -3.09
CA GLU A 75 -7.44 13.80 -4.33
C GLU A 75 -6.34 13.92 -5.39
N ARG A 76 -5.12 14.29 -4.99
CA ARG A 76 -3.98 14.38 -5.90
C ARG A 76 -3.57 13.01 -6.42
N TRP A 77 -3.49 12.02 -5.53
CA TRP A 77 -3.22 10.64 -5.91
C TRP A 77 -4.28 10.12 -6.88
N ALA A 78 -5.55 10.31 -6.55
CA ALA A 78 -6.68 9.95 -7.39
C ALA A 78 -6.58 10.59 -8.78
N LYS A 79 -6.24 11.88 -8.86
CA LYS A 79 -6.02 12.57 -10.14
C LYS A 79 -4.85 11.99 -10.92
N SER A 80 -3.72 11.74 -10.26
CA SER A 80 -2.51 11.17 -10.87
C SER A 80 -2.71 9.75 -11.39
N PHE A 81 -3.44 8.91 -10.66
CA PHE A 81 -3.72 7.51 -11.03
C PHE A 81 -5.00 7.35 -11.86
N HIS A 82 -5.75 8.43 -12.10
CA HIS A 82 -7.03 8.42 -12.80
C HIS A 82 -8.07 7.49 -12.14
N VAL A 83 -8.14 7.53 -10.81
CA VAL A 83 -9.07 6.76 -9.98
C VAL A 83 -9.92 7.69 -9.11
N SER A 84 -10.90 7.14 -8.38
CA SER A 84 -11.65 7.90 -7.38
C SER A 84 -10.88 8.00 -6.07
N ALA A 85 -10.82 9.19 -5.47
CA ALA A 85 -10.26 9.41 -4.14
C ALA A 85 -11.03 8.70 -3.03
N ARG A 86 -12.25 8.23 -3.30
CA ARG A 86 -13.10 7.47 -2.37
C ARG A 86 -12.99 5.96 -2.55
N ASN A 87 -12.11 5.49 -3.45
CA ASN A 87 -11.96 4.07 -3.75
C ASN A 87 -10.63 3.56 -3.15
N PRO A 88 -10.66 2.98 -1.94
CA PRO A 88 -9.44 2.57 -1.25
C PRO A 88 -8.68 1.47 -2.02
N PHE A 89 -9.41 0.55 -2.64
CA PHE A 89 -8.83 -0.51 -3.46
C PHE A 89 -8.04 0.06 -4.65
N ALA A 90 -8.63 1.03 -5.37
CA ALA A 90 -7.96 1.62 -6.52
C ALA A 90 -6.76 2.47 -6.13
N LEU A 91 -6.82 3.16 -4.99
CA LEU A 91 -5.68 3.90 -4.45
C LEU A 91 -4.54 2.95 -4.06
N ILE A 92 -4.83 1.94 -3.23
CA ILE A 92 -3.81 1.00 -2.75
C ILE A 92 -3.24 0.14 -3.89
N ALA A 93 -3.99 -0.14 -4.95
CA ALA A 93 -3.46 -0.84 -6.13
C ALA A 93 -2.33 -0.09 -6.85
N ASN A 94 -2.20 1.22 -6.62
CA ASN A 94 -1.17 2.08 -7.23
C ASN A 94 -0.02 2.44 -6.27
N VAL A 95 -0.25 2.37 -4.96
CA VAL A 95 0.75 2.77 -3.94
C VAL A 95 1.13 1.65 -2.98
N GLY A 96 0.43 0.51 -3.04
CA GLY A 96 0.49 -0.56 -2.05
C GLY A 96 1.76 -1.39 -2.07
N GLU A 97 2.53 -1.34 -3.15
CA GLU A 97 3.83 -2.05 -3.24
C GLU A 97 4.89 -1.40 -2.36
N ASP A 98 4.77 -0.10 -2.09
CA ASP A 98 5.73 0.68 -1.31
C ASP A 98 5.21 0.99 0.10
N CYS A 99 4.15 0.31 0.56
CA CYS A 99 3.61 0.54 1.90
C CYS A 99 4.69 0.33 2.98
N ALA A 100 4.87 1.34 3.85
CA ALA A 100 5.83 1.30 4.94
C ALA A 100 5.49 0.16 5.92
N GLY A 101 6.44 -0.76 6.13
CA GLY A 101 6.30 -1.86 7.08
C GLY A 101 6.36 -3.23 6.42
N ALA A 102 5.73 -4.21 7.04
CA ALA A 102 5.74 -5.59 6.57
C ALA A 102 4.74 -5.86 5.44
N VAL A 103 3.71 -5.00 5.27
CA VAL A 103 2.56 -5.27 4.41
C VAL A 103 2.71 -4.61 3.06
N GLN A 104 2.48 -5.36 1.99
CA GLN A 104 2.39 -4.81 0.62
C GLN A 104 1.14 -5.34 -0.08
N PHE A 105 0.57 -4.55 -0.99
CA PHE A 105 -0.49 -4.96 -1.90
C PHE A 105 -0.02 -4.86 -3.34
N VAL A 106 -0.01 -5.99 -4.03
CA VAL A 106 0.66 -6.12 -5.33
C VAL A 106 -0.34 -6.63 -6.37
N GLN A 107 -0.26 -6.10 -7.58
CA GLN A 107 -0.98 -6.69 -8.71
C GLN A 107 -0.41 -8.10 -9.01
N PRO A 108 -1.23 -9.14 -9.24
CA PRO A 108 -0.74 -10.50 -9.49
C PRO A 108 0.33 -10.58 -10.60
N GLU A 109 0.20 -9.73 -11.61
CA GLU A 109 1.10 -9.65 -12.77
C GLU A 109 2.50 -9.14 -12.37
N ARG A 110 2.62 -8.41 -11.26
CA ARG A 110 3.88 -7.86 -10.75
C ARG A 110 4.49 -8.68 -9.60
N LEU A 111 3.77 -9.71 -9.12
CA LEU A 111 4.21 -10.51 -7.99
C LEU A 111 5.56 -11.21 -8.23
N SER A 112 5.72 -11.81 -9.41
CA SER A 112 6.97 -12.49 -9.80
C SER A 112 8.16 -11.52 -9.83
N GLU A 113 7.96 -10.34 -10.40
CA GLU A 113 8.98 -9.30 -10.49
C GLU A 113 9.40 -8.80 -9.10
N LEU A 114 8.47 -8.65 -8.16
CA LEU A 114 8.82 -8.23 -6.79
C LEU A 114 9.53 -9.32 -5.98
N LEU A 115 9.12 -10.58 -6.12
CA LEU A 115 9.69 -11.69 -5.34
C LEU A 115 11.04 -12.18 -5.87
N THR A 116 11.27 -12.07 -7.18
CA THR A 116 12.46 -12.66 -7.83
C THR A 116 13.31 -11.66 -8.60
N GLY A 117 12.79 -10.45 -8.83
CA GLY A 117 13.50 -9.41 -9.56
C GLY A 117 14.66 -8.82 -8.77
N PRO A 118 15.62 -8.19 -9.47
CA PRO A 118 16.67 -7.43 -8.82
C PRO A 118 16.05 -6.29 -8.02
N GLN A 119 16.52 -6.11 -6.79
CA GLN A 119 16.13 -4.96 -5.98
C GLN A 119 16.50 -3.67 -6.74
N PRO A 120 15.56 -2.70 -6.87
CA PRO A 120 15.88 -1.45 -7.53
C PRO A 120 17.05 -0.76 -6.80
N PRO A 121 17.95 -0.08 -7.53
CA PRO A 121 19.08 0.59 -6.93
C PRO A 121 18.59 1.64 -5.94
N VAL A 122 19.22 1.67 -4.76
CA VAL A 122 18.95 2.70 -3.76
C VAL A 122 19.34 4.05 -4.35
N GLN A 123 18.37 4.96 -4.48
CA GLN A 123 18.63 6.33 -4.88
C GLN A 123 19.04 7.14 -3.64
N TRP A 124 20.32 7.48 -3.56
CA TRP A 124 20.82 8.38 -2.53
C TRP A 124 20.42 9.81 -2.83
N LEU A 125 19.90 10.51 -1.81
CA LEU A 125 19.60 11.93 -1.89
C LEU A 125 20.70 12.72 -1.20
N SER A 126 21.19 13.76 -1.86
CA SER A 126 22.07 14.76 -1.26
C SER A 126 21.32 15.65 -0.27
N GLU A 127 22.06 16.32 0.62
CA GLU A 127 21.47 17.27 1.59
C GLU A 127 20.70 18.41 0.89
N ALA A 128 21.18 18.86 -0.28
CA ALA A 128 20.49 19.86 -1.07
C ALA A 128 19.13 19.36 -1.62
N GLU A 129 19.07 18.11 -2.06
CA GLU A 129 17.83 17.48 -2.54
C GLU A 129 16.84 17.26 -1.39
N VAL A 130 17.33 16.83 -0.22
CA VAL A 130 16.52 16.73 1.01
C VAL A 130 15.96 18.09 1.39
N SER A 131 16.78 19.15 1.40
CA SER A 131 16.35 20.52 1.71
C SER A 131 15.30 21.04 0.73
N ALA A 132 15.46 20.76 -0.57
CA ALA A 132 14.49 21.13 -1.59
C ALA A 132 13.15 20.41 -1.37
N ARG A 133 13.18 19.10 -1.07
CA ARG A 133 11.98 18.30 -0.78
C ARG A 133 11.25 18.79 0.46
N LEU A 134 11.97 19.06 1.55
CA LEU A 134 11.40 19.63 2.77
C LEU A 134 10.78 21.01 2.52
N ARG A 135 11.38 21.83 1.66
CA ARG A 135 10.81 23.14 1.29
C ARG A 135 9.49 23.00 0.53
N VAL A 136 9.42 22.07 -0.42
CA VAL A 136 8.19 21.75 -1.15
C VAL A 136 7.11 21.26 -0.19
N LEU A 137 7.41 20.31 0.70
CA LEU A 137 6.46 19.81 1.69
C LEU A 137 5.98 20.89 2.66
N ARG A 138 6.86 21.83 3.03
CA ARG A 138 6.49 22.96 3.91
C ARG A 138 5.59 23.97 3.21
N GLN A 139 5.74 24.14 1.89
CA GLN A 139 4.88 24.99 1.08
C GLN A 139 3.56 24.30 0.72
N ASP A 140 3.60 22.99 0.59
CA ASP A 140 2.49 22.16 0.15
C ASP A 140 2.53 20.81 0.88
N GLN A 141 1.78 20.73 1.98
CA GLN A 141 1.72 19.54 2.83
C GLN A 141 1.11 18.33 2.12
N ALA A 142 0.50 18.51 0.94
CA ALA A 142 -0.06 17.43 0.13
C ALA A 142 0.90 16.97 -0.99
N ALA A 143 2.13 17.49 -1.06
CA ALA A 143 3.15 17.10 -2.03
C ALA A 143 3.94 15.85 -1.58
N TRP A 144 3.24 14.80 -1.15
CA TRP A 144 3.86 13.55 -0.68
C TRP A 144 4.57 12.78 -1.80
N ARG A 145 4.19 13.02 -3.06
CA ARG A 145 4.86 12.50 -4.26
C ARG A 145 5.42 13.63 -5.10
N LEU A 146 6.70 13.56 -5.43
CA LEU A 146 7.28 14.27 -6.57
C LEU A 146 7.26 13.37 -7.82
N PRO A 147 7.10 13.91 -9.03
CA PRO A 147 7.06 13.12 -10.27
C PRO A 147 8.29 12.24 -10.55
N ARG A 148 9.40 12.45 -9.85
CA ARG A 148 10.66 11.69 -9.99
C ARG A 148 10.84 10.60 -8.91
N ASP A 149 9.92 10.47 -7.97
CA ASP A 149 10.06 9.53 -6.86
C ASP A 149 9.79 8.09 -7.33
N THR A 150 10.78 7.21 -7.16
CA THR A 150 10.67 5.76 -7.39
C THR A 150 10.46 4.95 -6.11
N GLY A 151 10.46 5.61 -4.94
CA GLY A 151 10.20 5.02 -3.63
C GLY A 151 9.37 5.96 -2.76
N GLN A 152 8.53 5.41 -1.90
CA GLN A 152 7.42 6.12 -1.26
C GLN A 152 7.26 5.63 0.17
N PHE A 153 7.18 6.54 1.14
CA PHE A 153 6.91 6.17 2.53
C PHE A 153 5.94 7.16 3.17
N SER A 154 5.04 6.62 3.96
CA SER A 154 4.33 7.36 5.00
C SER A 154 4.14 6.46 6.20
N LEU A 155 4.65 6.90 7.35
CA LEU A 155 4.13 6.46 8.63
C LEU A 155 2.67 6.93 8.73
N ALA A 156 1.77 6.06 9.19
CA ALA A 156 0.41 6.48 9.55
C ALA A 156 0.43 7.73 10.46
N GLY A 157 -0.46 8.68 10.18
CA GLY A 157 -0.69 9.89 10.98
C GLY A 157 -0.92 11.17 10.16
N ALA A 158 -1.63 12.12 10.76
CA ALA A 158 -2.12 13.40 10.21
C ALA A 158 -1.05 14.43 9.77
N GLN A 159 0.22 14.04 9.65
CA GLN A 159 1.34 14.92 9.27
C GLN A 159 2.16 14.23 8.19
N ALA A 160 2.58 14.98 7.18
CA ALA A 160 3.52 14.49 6.16
C ALA A 160 4.81 13.99 6.84
N LYS A 161 5.20 12.74 6.57
CA LYS A 161 6.43 12.12 7.09
C LYS A 161 7.13 11.37 5.96
N ASP A 162 8.37 11.76 5.68
CA ASP A 162 9.27 11.02 4.77
C ASP A 162 10.16 10.07 5.60
N ALA A 163 10.51 8.91 5.04
CA ALA A 163 11.44 7.96 5.66
C ALA A 163 12.64 7.71 4.72
N PHE A 164 13.83 7.68 5.31
CA PHE A 164 15.09 7.39 4.62
C PHE A 164 15.79 6.21 5.31
N LYS A 165 16.54 5.40 4.55
CA LYS A 165 17.37 4.34 5.11
C LYS A 165 18.76 4.90 5.38
N ASN A 166 19.22 4.86 6.63
CA ASN A 166 20.57 5.28 7.03
C ASN A 166 21.45 4.06 7.30
N ASN A 167 22.76 4.18 7.05
CA ASN A 167 23.77 3.19 7.43
C ASN A 167 24.53 3.67 8.67
#